data_AF-A0A660PKN0-F1
#
_entry.id   AF-A0A660PKN0-F1
#
_cell.length_a   1.000
_cell.length_b   1.000
_cell.length_c   1.000
_cell.angle_alpha   90.00
_cell.angle_beta   90.00
_cell.angle_gamma   90.00
#
_symmetry.space_group_name_H-M   'P 1'
#
loop_
_entity.id
_entity.type
_entity.pdbx_description
1 polymer ?
#
loop_
_entity_poly.entity_id
_entity_poly.type
_entity_poly.pdbx_seq_one_letter_code
_entity_poly.pdbx_strand_id
1 'polypeptide(L)'
;MNQNNIKEYFKTVMENNRNISPEAIDILKKLIDHTIKFRDELKADTGEILTVGDTRQAINIYLQAVQTEHLQDNLDPIIDRLVKYWLMEINGALF
;
A
#
# COMPACT_ATOMS: atom_id res chain seq x y z
N MET A 1 -18.41 4.14 -3.93
CA MET A 1 -17.32 3.84 -2.97
C MET A 1 -16.43 5.07 -2.86
N ASN A 2 -16.41 5.70 -1.69
CA ASN A 2 -15.84 7.04 -1.46
C ASN A 2 -14.32 7.02 -1.42
N GLN A 3 -13.69 7.98 -2.11
CA GLN A 3 -12.25 8.26 -2.04
C GLN A 3 -11.73 8.51 -0.61
N ASN A 4 -12.64 8.79 0.32
CA ASN A 4 -12.34 9.12 1.72
C ASN A 4 -11.82 7.92 2.52
N ASN A 5 -12.28 6.69 2.27
CA ASN A 5 -12.02 5.60 3.21
C ASN A 5 -10.54 5.15 3.27
N ILE A 6 -9.81 5.19 2.14
CA ILE A 6 -8.38 4.83 2.12
C ILE A 6 -7.55 5.93 2.78
N LYS A 7 -7.81 7.20 2.43
CA LYS A 7 -7.14 8.35 3.06
C LYS A 7 -7.41 8.40 4.57
N GLU A 8 -8.65 8.13 4.98
CA GLU A 8 -9.02 8.05 6.39
C GLU A 8 -8.31 6.90 7.09
N TYR A 9 -8.22 5.72 6.48
CA TYR A 9 -7.48 4.60 7.04
C TYR A 9 -6.00 4.94 7.29
N PHE A 10 -5.32 5.53 6.32
CA PHE A 10 -3.93 5.97 6.52
C PHE A 10 -3.79 7.12 7.52
N LYS A 11 -4.77 8.03 7.58
CA LYS A 11 -4.82 9.08 8.61
C LYS A 11 -4.93 8.47 10.01
N THR A 12 -5.78 7.47 10.21
CA THR A 12 -5.88 6.72 11.47
C THR A 12 -4.57 6.02 11.80
N VAL A 13 -3.87 5.46 10.81
CA VAL A 13 -2.53 4.89 11.02
C VAL A 13 -1.54 5.96 11.51
N MET A 14 -1.56 7.18 10.96
CA MET A 14 -0.73 8.30 11.46
C MET A 14 -1.08 8.69 12.91
N GLU A 15 -2.37 8.87 13.19
CA GLU A 15 -2.83 9.34 14.50
C GLU A 15 -2.55 8.34 15.62
N ASN A 16 -2.53 7.04 15.31
CA ASN A 16 -2.19 5.99 16.25
C ASN A 16 -0.67 5.84 16.47
N ASN A 17 0.15 6.39 15.57
CA ASN A 17 1.60 6.34 15.65
C ASN A 17 2.16 7.76 15.86
N ARG A 18 1.80 8.49 16.91
CA ARG A 18 2.25 9.90 17.07
C ARG A 18 3.77 10.11 17.23
N ASN A 19 4.54 9.03 17.41
CA ASN A 19 6.00 9.05 17.55
C ASN A 19 6.74 8.43 16.33
N ILE A 20 6.17 8.50 15.11
CA ILE A 20 6.92 8.09 13.90
C ILE A 20 8.03 9.08 13.58
N SER A 21 9.18 8.56 13.19
CA SER A 21 10.30 9.38 12.72
C SER A 21 9.93 10.13 11.42
N PRO A 22 10.62 11.24 11.10
CA PRO A 22 10.41 11.97 9.85
C PRO A 22 10.52 11.08 8.60
N GLU A 23 11.44 10.11 8.61
CA GLU A 23 11.64 9.15 7.52
C GLU A 23 10.43 8.22 7.35
N ALA A 24 9.87 7.74 8.46
CA ALA A 24 8.67 6.91 8.43
C ALA A 24 7.43 7.69 7.93
N ILE A 25 7.35 9.00 8.22
CA ILE A 25 6.31 9.88 7.67
C ILE A 25 6.45 10.01 6.14
N ASP A 26 7.69 10.10 5.62
CA ASP A 26 7.94 10.18 4.17
C ASP A 26 7.51 8.89 3.45
N ILE A 27 7.90 7.73 3.99
CA ILE A 27 7.47 6.42 3.48
C ILE A 27 5.94 6.30 3.48
N LEU A 28 5.29 6.75 4.55
CA LEU A 28 3.84 6.69 4.66
C LEU A 28 3.12 7.59 3.65
N LYS A 29 3.64 8.79 3.38
CA LYS A 29 3.13 9.67 2.31
C LYS A 29 3.23 8.99 0.95
N LYS A 30 4.38 8.39 0.65
CA LYS A 30 4.57 7.61 -0.58
C LYS A 30 3.57 6.47 -0.68
N LEU A 31 3.37 5.69 0.38
CA LEU A 31 2.35 4.64 0.42
C LEU A 31 0.96 5.18 0.06
N ILE A 32 0.53 6.29 0.66
CA ILE A 32 -0.78 6.90 0.38
C ILE A 32 -0.88 7.30 -1.09
N ASP A 33 0.09 8.04 -1.60
CA ASP A 33 0.07 8.59 -2.97
C ASP A 33 0.07 7.46 -4.01
N HIS A 34 0.94 6.47 -3.82
CA HIS A 34 1.00 5.28 -4.69
C HIS A 34 -0.27 4.43 -4.59
N THR A 35 -0.89 4.30 -3.41
CA THR A 35 -2.17 3.56 -3.27
C THR A 35 -3.29 4.24 -4.05
N ILE A 36 -3.38 5.57 -3.98
CA ILE A 36 -4.41 6.33 -4.69
C ILE A 36 -4.21 6.20 -6.19
N LYS A 37 -2.98 6.36 -6.66
CA LYS A 37 -2.63 6.21 -8.07
C LYS A 37 -2.97 4.80 -8.58
N PHE A 38 -2.52 3.76 -7.87
CA PHE A 38 -2.80 2.37 -8.22
C PHE A 38 -4.30 2.08 -8.28
N ARG A 39 -5.09 2.58 -7.31
CA ARG A 39 -6.55 2.41 -7.32
C ARG A 39 -7.17 3.02 -8.58
N ASP A 40 -6.77 4.24 -8.92
CA ASP A 40 -7.34 4.96 -10.05
C ASP A 40 -6.97 4.29 -11.39
N GLU A 41 -5.74 3.78 -11.50
CA GLU A 41 -5.27 2.96 -12.63
C GLU A 41 -6.00 1.61 -12.71
N LEU A 42 -6.07 0.85 -11.60
CA LEU A 42 -6.78 -0.44 -11.53
C LEU A 42 -8.23 -0.29 -11.99
N LYS A 43 -8.93 0.74 -11.52
CA LYS A 43 -10.31 0.99 -11.90
C LYS A 43 -10.45 1.36 -13.37
N ALA A 44 -9.50 2.13 -13.92
CA ALA A 44 -9.51 2.50 -15.33
C ALA A 44 -9.24 1.29 -16.25
N ASP A 45 -8.33 0.42 -15.84
CA ASP A 45 -7.84 -0.70 -16.64
C ASP A 45 -8.76 -1.93 -16.59
N THR A 46 -9.26 -2.29 -15.40
CA THR A 46 -10.00 -3.55 -15.17
C THR A 46 -11.44 -3.35 -14.71
N GLY A 47 -11.80 -2.13 -14.28
CA GLY A 47 -13.09 -1.85 -13.64
C GLY A 47 -13.18 -2.33 -12.19
N GLU A 48 -12.13 -2.95 -11.66
CA GLU A 48 -12.08 -3.42 -10.27
C GLU A 48 -11.88 -2.26 -9.29
N ILE A 49 -12.29 -2.48 -8.04
CA ILE A 49 -12.19 -1.47 -6.99
C ILE A 49 -11.26 -1.98 -5.90
N LEU A 50 -10.14 -1.29 -5.70
CA LEU A 50 -9.28 -1.51 -4.53
C LEU A 50 -10.04 -1.13 -3.26
N THR A 51 -10.23 -2.10 -2.37
CA THR A 51 -10.91 -1.88 -1.08
C THR A 51 -9.93 -1.54 0.02
N VAL A 52 -10.46 -1.05 1.15
CA VAL A 52 -9.66 -0.84 2.37
C VAL A 52 -9.16 -2.19 2.93
N GLY A 53 -9.90 -3.29 2.71
CA GLY A 53 -9.47 -4.62 3.11
C GLY A 53 -8.21 -5.04 2.38
N ASP A 54 -8.21 -4.92 1.05
CA ASP A 54 -7.06 -5.23 0.18
C ASP A 54 -5.86 -4.36 0.56
N THR A 55 -6.09 -3.07 0.79
CA THR A 55 -5.04 -2.13 1.19
C THR A 55 -4.42 -2.52 2.53
N ARG A 56 -5.23 -2.90 3.52
CA ARG A 56 -4.72 -3.32 4.84
C ARG A 56 -3.91 -4.61 4.75
N GLN A 57 -4.38 -5.58 3.98
CA GLN A 57 -3.68 -6.83 3.78
C GLN A 57 -2.36 -6.61 3.04
N ALA A 58 -2.37 -5.78 1.99
CA ALA A 58 -1.17 -5.39 1.26
C ALA A 58 -0.13 -4.72 2.17
N ILE A 59 -0.53 -3.82 3.09
CA ILE A 59 0.42 -3.18 4.02
C ILE A 59 1.13 -4.21 4.88
N ASN A 60 0.40 -5.18 5.44
CA ASN A 60 1.01 -6.20 6.28
C ASN A 60 2.03 -7.04 5.50
N ILE A 61 1.70 -7.41 4.26
CA ILE A 61 2.58 -8.19 3.39
C ILE A 61 3.80 -7.37 2.98
N TYR A 62 3.61 -6.10 2.61
CA TYR A 62 4.70 -5.19 2.29
C TYR A 62 5.69 -5.03 3.45
N LEU A 63 5.17 -4.81 4.66
CA LEU A 63 6.02 -4.69 5.86
C LEU A 63 6.79 -5.98 6.14
N GLN A 64 6.17 -7.14 5.96
CA GLN A 64 6.86 -8.42 6.07
C GLN A 64 7.94 -8.55 4.99
N ALA A 65 7.63 -8.27 3.72
CA ALA A 65 8.56 -8.38 2.61
C ALA A 65 9.78 -7.46 2.77
N VAL A 66 9.60 -6.25 3.30
CA VAL A 66 10.71 -5.34 3.60
C VAL A 66 11.58 -5.86 4.75
N GLN A 67 11.00 -6.57 5.72
CA GLN A 67 11.75 -7.13 6.86
C GLN A 67 12.48 -8.43 6.51
N THR A 68 11.89 -9.27 5.66
CA THR A 68 12.42 -10.60 5.31
C THR A 68 13.15 -10.63 3.98
N GLU A 69 13.11 -9.53 3.22
CA GLU A 69 13.57 -9.45 1.83
C GLU A 69 12.88 -10.50 0.92
N HIS A 70 11.70 -10.97 1.31
CA HIS A 70 10.98 -12.04 0.64
C HIS A 70 9.49 -11.74 0.53
N LEU A 71 8.99 -11.69 -0.70
CA LEU A 71 7.56 -11.60 -0.98
C LEU A 71 6.92 -13.00 -0.95
N GLN A 72 5.84 -13.16 -0.19
CA GLN A 72 5.13 -14.43 -0.11
C GLN A 72 4.47 -14.82 -1.44
N ASP A 73 4.44 -16.12 -1.74
CA ASP A 73 3.80 -16.67 -2.95
C ASP A 73 2.28 -16.78 -2.82
N ASN A 74 1.59 -16.96 -3.96
CA ASN A 74 0.15 -17.24 -4.06
C ASN A 74 -0.75 -16.17 -3.42
N LEU A 75 -0.35 -14.91 -3.56
CA LEU A 75 -1.14 -13.75 -3.20
C LEU A 75 -2.36 -13.57 -4.10
N ASP A 76 -3.40 -12.94 -3.55
CA ASP A 76 -4.47 -12.39 -4.38
C ASP A 76 -3.86 -11.44 -5.43
N PRO A 77 -4.29 -11.51 -6.71
CA PRO A 77 -3.65 -10.75 -7.80
C PRO A 77 -3.64 -9.23 -7.59
N ILE A 78 -4.67 -8.65 -6.97
CA ILE A 78 -4.73 -7.20 -6.72
C ILE A 78 -3.72 -6.83 -5.63
N ILE A 79 -3.67 -7.64 -4.57
CA ILE A 79 -2.76 -7.46 -3.44
C ILE A 79 -1.30 -7.64 -3.90
N ASP A 80 -1.01 -8.68 -4.67
CA ASP A 80 0.31 -8.93 -5.25
C ASP A 80 0.80 -7.74 -6.08
N ARG A 81 -0.04 -7.25 -7.00
CA ARG A 81 0.28 -6.09 -7.84
C ARG A 81 0.53 -4.85 -7.01
N LEU A 82 -0.29 -4.58 -5.99
CA LEU A 82 -0.14 -3.41 -5.12
C LEU A 82 1.15 -3.48 -4.30
N VAL A 83 1.47 -4.65 -3.72
CA VAL A 83 2.69 -4.82 -2.92
C VAL A 83 3.94 -4.69 -3.79
N LYS A 84 3.97 -5.32 -4.97
CA LYS A 84 5.07 -5.17 -5.93
C LYS A 84 5.23 -3.72 -6.38
N TYR A 85 4.11 -3.03 -6.62
CA TYR A 85 4.12 -1.61 -6.96
C TYR A 85 4.79 -0.77 -5.87
N TRP A 86 4.46 -1.00 -4.58
CA TRP A 86 5.13 -0.28 -3.49
C TRP A 86 6.61 -0.64 -3.35
N LEU A 87 6.97 -1.93 -3.42
CA LEU A 87 8.37 -2.37 -3.32
C LEU A 87 9.24 -1.73 -4.42
N MET A 88 8.70 -1.63 -5.63
CA MET A 88 9.37 -0.97 -6.76
C MET A 88 9.51 0.54 -6.55
N GLU A 89 8.42 1.24 -6.22
CA GLU A 89 8.42 2.70 -6.17
C GLU A 89 9.06 3.28 -4.90
N ILE A 90 8.99 2.56 -3.78
CA ILE A 90 9.46 3.03 -2.47
C ILE A 90 10.86 2.49 -2.16
N ASN A 91 11.12 1.21 -2.41
CA ASN A 91 12.38 0.56 -2.07
C ASN A 91 13.32 0.37 -3.26
N GLY A 92 12.84 0.56 -4.50
CA GLY A 92 13.60 0.23 -5.71
C GLY A 92 13.84 -1.27 -5.87
N ALA A 93 13.07 -2.11 -5.18
CA ALA A 93 13.24 -3.56 -5.20
C ALA A 93 12.50 -4.17 -6.41
N LEU A 94 13.19 -5.05 -7.13
CA LEU A 94 12.64 -5.78 -8.27
C LEU A 94 12.37 -7.22 -7.82
N PHE A 95 11.09 -7.59 -7.76
CA PHE A 95 10.60 -8.94 -7.44
C PHE A 95 9.83 -9.51 -8.64
#